data_AF-A0A852WQY8-F1
#
_entry.id   AF-A0A852WQY8-F1
#
_cell.length_a   1.000
_cell.length_b   1.000
_cell.length_c   1.000
_cell.angle_alpha   90.00
_cell.angle_beta   90.00
_cell.angle_gamma   90.00
#
_symmetry.space_group_name_H-M   'P 1'
#
loop_
_entity.id
_entity.type
_entity.pdbx_description
1 polymer ?
#
loop_
_entity_poly.entity_id
_entity_poly.type
_entity_poly.pdbx_seq_one_letter_code
_entity_poly.pdbx_strand_id
1 'polypeptide(L)'
;MIGGLGASPDHGACSRAQCREPATWRIDWRNPRIHTGDRGKTWLACDEHVDYLRGFLEARSFPVAVAAFADIDGSRPDAADGDDE
;
A
#
# COMPACT_ATOMS: atom_id res chain seq x y z
N MET A 1 12.16 30.79 2.51
CA MET A 1 11.27 30.08 1.58
C MET A 1 10.62 28.95 2.35
N ILE A 2 9.29 28.91 2.31
CA ILE A 2 8.41 28.09 3.14
C ILE A 2 8.00 26.87 2.30
N GLY A 3 7.93 25.67 2.90
CA GLY A 3 7.11 24.57 2.39
C GLY A 3 7.87 23.29 2.04
N GLY A 4 7.78 22.31 2.92
CA GLY A 4 8.22 20.93 2.65
C GLY A 4 8.09 19.99 3.85
N LEU A 5 7.19 20.28 4.79
CA LEU A 5 6.77 19.34 5.82
C LEU A 5 5.45 18.74 5.33
N GLY A 6 5.38 17.41 5.24
CA GLY A 6 4.12 16.69 5.06
C GLY A 6 4.11 15.68 3.92
N ALA A 7 5.00 14.69 3.96
CA ALA A 7 4.56 13.34 3.62
C ALA A 7 4.32 12.63 4.96
N SER A 8 3.23 13.02 5.64
CA SER A 8 2.64 12.12 6.63
C SER A 8 2.35 10.81 5.89
N PRO A 9 2.64 9.63 6.47
CA PRO A 9 2.54 8.36 5.76
C PRO A 9 1.16 8.27 5.14
N ASP A 10 1.13 8.35 3.82
CA ASP A 10 -0.10 8.23 3.06
C ASP A 10 -0.71 6.90 3.49
N HIS A 11 -1.94 6.93 3.99
CA HIS A 11 -2.78 5.75 4.08
C HIS A 11 -2.68 5.05 2.72
N GLY A 12 -1.95 3.93 2.68
CA GLY A 12 -1.09 3.66 1.53
C GLY A 12 -1.83 3.72 0.19
N ALA A 13 -1.50 4.67 -0.68
CA ALA A 13 -2.22 4.85 -1.93
C ALA A 13 -1.94 3.70 -2.90
N CYS A 14 -2.90 3.40 -3.77
CA CYS A 14 -2.72 2.41 -4.83
C CYS A 14 -1.45 2.72 -5.67
N SER A 15 -0.62 1.69 -5.90
CA SER A 15 0.63 1.78 -6.66
C SER A 15 0.41 1.96 -8.17
N ARG A 16 -0.84 1.88 -8.65
CA ARG A 16 -1.17 2.20 -10.03
C ARG A 16 -0.89 3.67 -10.29
N ALA A 17 -0.11 3.97 -11.32
CA ALA A 17 0.20 5.36 -11.67
C ALA A 17 -1.09 6.17 -11.85
N GLN A 18 -1.13 7.35 -11.23
CA GLN A 18 -2.26 8.31 -11.21
C GLN A 18 -3.51 7.83 -10.44
N CYS A 19 -3.49 6.65 -9.83
CA CYS A 19 -4.51 6.26 -8.86
C CYS A 19 -4.21 6.91 -7.51
N ARG A 20 -5.24 7.40 -6.84
CA ARG A 20 -5.16 7.97 -5.48
C ARG A 20 -6.13 7.29 -4.51
N GLU A 21 -6.79 6.23 -4.96
CA GLU A 21 -7.69 5.45 -4.12
C GLU A 21 -6.90 4.81 -2.96
N PRO A 22 -7.51 4.73 -1.77
CA PRO A 22 -6.90 4.06 -0.63
C PRO A 22 -6.66 2.59 -0.96
N ALA A 23 -5.50 2.05 -0.57
CA ALA A 23 -5.27 0.63 -0.75
C ALA A 23 -6.02 -0.19 0.29
N THR A 24 -6.60 -1.28 -0.19
CA THR A 24 -7.23 -2.34 0.60
C THR A 24 -6.45 -3.65 0.48
N TRP A 25 -5.44 -3.69 -0.41
CA TRP A 25 -4.63 -4.86 -0.72
C TRP A 25 -3.13 -4.56 -0.66
N ARG A 26 -2.38 -5.54 -0.17
CA ARG A 26 -0.92 -5.61 -0.23
C ARG A 26 -0.51 -6.68 -1.22
N ILE A 27 0.42 -6.35 -2.10
CA ILE A 27 0.97 -7.25 -3.13
C ILE A 27 2.47 -7.38 -2.89
N ASP A 28 2.89 -8.52 -2.36
CA ASP A 28 4.30 -8.86 -2.11
C ASP A 28 4.83 -9.66 -3.30
N TRP A 29 5.94 -9.21 -3.90
CA TRP A 29 6.47 -9.86 -5.10
C TRP A 29 8.00 -9.84 -5.15
N ARG A 30 8.58 -10.72 -5.98
CA ARG A 30 10.03 -10.83 -6.17
C ARG A 30 10.38 -10.79 -7.65
N ASN A 31 11.53 -10.19 -7.99
CA ASN A 31 12.13 -10.28 -9.32
C ASN A 31 13.33 -11.26 -9.31
N PRO A 32 13.14 -12.52 -9.75
CA PRO A 32 14.20 -13.54 -9.71
C PRO A 32 15.40 -13.20 -10.60
N ARG A 33 15.24 -12.27 -11.56
CA ARG A 33 16.28 -11.95 -12.54
C ARG A 33 17.36 -11.03 -12.00
N ILE A 34 17.12 -10.33 -10.90
CA ILE A 34 18.04 -9.31 -10.34
C ILE A 34 18.43 -9.58 -8.89
N HIS A 35 17.81 -10.56 -8.23
CA HIS A 35 18.06 -10.87 -6.83
C HIS A 35 18.40 -12.34 -6.65
N THR A 36 19.61 -12.61 -6.16
CA THR A 36 20.11 -13.94 -5.76
C THR A 36 19.76 -14.30 -4.30
N GLY A 37 18.85 -13.57 -3.65
CA GLY A 37 18.39 -13.82 -2.27
C GLY A 37 16.94 -13.35 -2.04
N ASP A 38 16.45 -13.42 -0.81
CA ASP A 38 15.05 -13.18 -0.43
C ASP A 38 14.54 -11.72 -0.49
N ARG A 39 15.17 -10.88 -1.32
CA ARG A 39 14.72 -9.48 -1.49
C ARG A 39 13.50 -9.42 -2.40
N GLY A 40 12.39 -8.95 -1.83
CA GLY A 40 11.14 -8.65 -2.53
C GLY A 40 10.78 -7.17 -2.44
N LYS A 41 9.72 -6.80 -3.16
CA LYS A 41 9.10 -5.48 -3.09
C LYS A 41 7.63 -5.64 -2.76
N THR A 42 7.08 -4.65 -2.08
CA THR A 42 5.65 -4.56 -1.79
C THR A 42 5.03 -3.44 -2.59
N TRP A 43 3.90 -3.72 -3.24
CA TRP A 43 2.99 -2.75 -3.82
C TRP A 43 1.68 -2.74 -3.04
N LEU A 44 0.96 -1.64 -3.13
CA LEU A 44 -0.37 -1.48 -2.54
C LEU A 44 -1.40 -1.32 -3.66
N ALA A 45 -2.62 -1.81 -3.45
CA ALA A 45 -3.68 -1.74 -4.45
C ALA A 45 -5.05 -1.48 -3.82
N CYS A 46 -5.87 -0.68 -4.50
CA CYS A 46 -7.31 -0.62 -4.25
C CYS A 46 -8.00 -1.81 -4.95
N ASP A 47 -9.28 -2.01 -4.64
CA ASP A 47 -10.10 -3.09 -5.21
C ASP A 47 -10.16 -3.06 -6.75
N GLU A 48 -10.16 -1.88 -7.36
CA GLU A 48 -10.19 -1.74 -8.82
C GLU A 48 -8.91 -2.26 -9.50
N HIS A 49 -7.76 -2.14 -8.83
CA HIS A 49 -6.45 -2.32 -9.46
C HIS A 49 -5.67 -3.54 -8.98
N VAL A 50 -6.15 -4.27 -7.98
CA VAL A 50 -5.45 -5.45 -7.43
C VAL A 50 -5.21 -6.51 -8.49
N ASP A 51 -6.21 -6.84 -9.30
CA ASP A 51 -6.10 -7.86 -10.35
C ASP A 51 -5.19 -7.41 -11.50
N TYR A 52 -5.25 -6.13 -11.87
CA TYR A 52 -4.36 -5.57 -12.89
C TYR A 52 -2.89 -5.69 -12.49
N LEU A 53 -2.55 -5.25 -11.27
CA LEU A 53 -1.18 -5.26 -10.77
C LEU A 53 -0.66 -6.68 -10.56
N ARG A 54 -1.51 -7.58 -10.04
CA ARG A 54 -1.19 -9.00 -9.92
C ARG A 54 -0.93 -9.63 -11.29
N GLY A 55 -1.84 -9.44 -12.25
CA GLY A 55 -1.71 -9.99 -13.60
C GLY A 55 -0.45 -9.51 -14.33
N PHE A 56 -0.05 -8.25 -14.11
CA PHE A 56 1.22 -7.71 -14.62
C PHE A 56 2.45 -8.50 -14.13
N LEU A 57 2.45 -8.92 -12.86
CA LEU A 57 3.53 -9.69 -12.26
C LEU A 57 3.50 -11.16 -12.72
N GLU A 58 2.32 -11.77 -12.74
CA GLU A 58 2.12 -13.15 -13.21
C GLU A 58 2.53 -13.32 -14.68
N ALA A 59 2.18 -12.36 -15.55
CA ALA A 59 2.59 -12.36 -16.95
C ALA A 59 4.12 -12.34 -17.16
N ARG A 60 4.88 -11.91 -16.13
CA ARG A 60 6.35 -11.90 -16.12
C ARG A 60 6.95 -13.10 -15.36
N SER A 61 6.09 -14.03 -14.92
CA SER A 61 6.47 -15.18 -14.10
C SER A 61 7.17 -14.77 -12.80
N PHE A 62 6.79 -13.62 -12.24
CA PHE A 62 7.30 -13.17 -10.95
C PHE A 62 6.50 -13.81 -9.82
N PRO A 63 7.15 -14.41 -8.81
CA PRO A 63 6.45 -14.85 -7.61
C PRO A 63 5.73 -13.67 -6.96
N VAL A 64 4.43 -13.83 -6.72
CA VAL A 64 3.55 -12.80 -6.18
C VAL A 64 2.59 -13.41 -5.17
N ALA A 65 2.31 -12.68 -4.08
CA ALA A 65 1.32 -13.00 -3.08
C ALA A 65 0.46 -11.75 -2.81
N VAL A 66 -0.85 -11.95 -2.66
CA VAL A 66 -1.81 -10.88 -2.38
C VAL A 66 -2.44 -11.15 -1.01
N ALA A 67 -2.49 -10.12 -0.16
CA ALA A 67 -3.11 -10.15 1.15
C ALA A 67 -3.93 -8.89 1.40
N ALA A 68 -4.92 -8.96 2.28
CA ALA A 68 -5.65 -7.77 2.74
C ALA A 68 -4.67 -6.80 3.42
N PHE A 69 -4.80 -5.52 3.07
CA PHE A 69 -4.08 -4.41 3.72
C PHE A 69 -5.06 -3.70 4.64
N ALA A 70 -4.95 -3.97 5.94
CA ALA A 70 -5.63 -3.15 6.95
C ALA A 70 -4.76 -1.93 7.17
N ASP A 71 -5.23 -0.77 6.73
CA ASP A 71 -4.63 0.50 7.12
C ASP A 71 -4.90 0.71 8.63
N ILE A 72 -3.84 0.69 9.44
CA ILE A 72 -3.96 0.77 10.90
C ILE A 72 -3.99 2.23 11.40
N ASP A 73 -4.01 3.22 10.50
CA ASP A 73 -3.88 4.65 10.85
C ASP A 73 -5.22 5.43 10.72
N GLY A 74 -6.35 4.74 10.84
CA GLY A 74 -7.70 5.35 10.83
C GLY A 74 -8.45 5.33 12.16
N SER A 75 -7.89 4.78 13.24
CA SER A 75 -8.59 4.67 14.53
C SER A 75 -7.67 4.99 15.70
N ARG A 76 -7.35 6.28 15.87
CA ARG A 76 -7.39 6.81 17.24
C ARG A 76 -8.88 7.02 17.53
N PRO A 77 -9.55 6.28 18.44
CA PRO A 77 -10.80 6.78 18.97
C PRO A 77 -10.46 8.16 19.52
N ASP A 78 -11.04 9.21 18.96
CA ASP A 78 -10.99 10.51 19.61
C ASP A 78 -11.57 10.28 21.00
N ALA A 79 -10.68 10.33 21.99
CA ALA A 79 -11.09 10.54 23.36
C ALA A 79 -11.83 11.88 23.32
N ALA A 80 -13.16 11.79 23.20
CA ALA A 80 -14.03 12.76 23.78
C ALA A 80 -13.77 12.69 25.29
N ASP A 81 -12.70 13.37 25.74
CA ASP A 81 -12.65 13.89 27.09
C ASP A 81 -13.72 14.97 27.13
N GLY A 82 -14.90 14.52 27.59
CA GLY A 82 -16.00 15.39 27.92
C GLY A 82 -15.55 16.46 28.90
N ASP A 83 -15.92 17.68 28.58
CA ASP A 83 -15.99 18.80 29.50
C ASP A 83 -16.96 18.42 30.65
N ASP A 84 -16.47 18.39 31.89
CA ASP A 84 -17.31 18.40 33.11
C ASP A 84 -16.60 19.19 34.23
N GLU A 85 -17.04 20.45 34.34
CA GLU A 85 -16.98 21.46 35.43
C GLU A 85 -15.64 21.98 35.99
#